data_AF-A0A3M1ZAZ6-F1
#
_entry.id   AF-A0A3M1ZAZ6-F1
#
_cell.length_a   1.000
_cell.length_b   1.000
_cell.length_c   1.000
_cell.angle_alpha   90.00
_cell.angle_beta   90.00
_cell.angle_gamma   90.00
#
_symmetry.space_group_name_H-M   'P 1'
#
loop_
_entity.id
_entity.type
_entity.pdbx_description
1 polymer ?
#
loop_
_entity_poly.entity_id
_entity_poly.type
_entity_poly.pdbx_seq_one_letter_code
_entity_poly.pdbx_strand_id
1 'polypeptide(L)'
;MRTEQSERLFERAKTLIPGGVNSPVRAFGSVGGTPRFIARGEGAYMWDEDGNRYIDYMLSWGPLILGHAHPEVVEALKQTLERGTSYGAPTTLENELAALVIDTMPAVEMVRFVNSGTEATMSALRLARAYTKRNKIIKFAGCYHGHADLLLVQAGSGVATLGLPDS
;
A
#
# COMPACT_ATOMS: atom_id res chain seq x y z
N MET A 1 -22.87 8.81 -14.51
CA MET A 1 -22.48 8.30 -13.18
C MET A 1 -22.70 9.43 -12.20
N ARG A 2 -23.31 9.18 -11.04
CA ARG A 2 -23.54 10.23 -10.03
C ARG A 2 -22.26 10.44 -9.22
N THR A 3 -21.94 11.65 -8.84
CA THR A 3 -20.62 12.00 -8.29
C THR A 3 -20.67 13.05 -7.19
N GLU A 4 -21.87 13.50 -6.84
CA GLU A 4 -22.11 14.65 -5.98
C GLU A 4 -21.62 14.41 -4.54
N GLN A 5 -21.76 13.18 -4.01
CA GLN A 5 -21.24 12.84 -2.69
C GLN A 5 -19.72 12.76 -2.68
N SER A 6 -19.14 12.09 -3.66
CA SER A 6 -17.68 12.04 -3.81
C SER A 6 -17.06 13.44 -3.93
N GLU A 7 -17.69 14.35 -4.69
CA GLU A 7 -17.26 15.75 -4.81
C GLU A 7 -17.32 16.50 -3.49
N ARG A 8 -18.45 16.40 -2.78
CA ARG A 8 -18.61 17.03 -1.46
C ARG A 8 -17.59 16.51 -0.45
N LEU A 9 -17.35 15.19 -0.42
CA LEU A 9 -16.38 14.56 0.47
C LEU A 9 -14.94 14.97 0.11
N PHE A 10 -14.61 15.08 -1.18
CA PHE A 10 -13.28 15.48 -1.61
C PHE A 10 -12.97 16.94 -1.28
N GLU A 11 -13.93 17.85 -1.48
CA GLU A 11 -13.77 19.25 -1.07
C GLU A 11 -13.55 19.38 0.44
N ARG A 12 -14.28 18.59 1.25
CA ARG A 12 -14.02 18.52 2.69
C ARG A 12 -12.64 17.95 2.98
N ALA A 13 -12.21 16.89 2.29
CA ALA A 13 -10.92 16.26 2.53
C ALA A 13 -9.75 17.20 2.22
N LYS A 14 -9.85 18.06 1.19
CA LYS A 14 -8.83 19.07 0.86
C LYS A 14 -8.57 20.08 1.99
N THR A 15 -9.55 20.31 2.88
CA THR A 15 -9.35 21.17 4.06
C THR A 15 -8.66 20.44 5.22
N LEU A 16 -8.45 19.13 5.13
CA LEU A 16 -7.99 18.28 6.23
C LEU A 16 -6.67 17.57 5.93
N ILE A 17 -6.46 17.17 4.68
CA ILE A 17 -5.34 16.33 4.24
C ILE A 17 -4.68 17.01 3.02
N PRO A 18 -3.35 17.06 2.92
CA PRO A 18 -2.67 17.59 1.74
C PRO A 18 -3.17 16.93 0.45
N GLY A 19 -3.70 17.73 -0.48
CA GLY A 19 -4.30 17.24 -1.73
C GLY A 19 -5.58 16.41 -1.53
N GLY A 20 -6.15 16.39 -0.32
CA GLY A 20 -7.33 15.61 0.04
C GLY A 20 -7.12 14.09 0.16
N VAL A 21 -5.87 13.61 0.17
CA VAL A 21 -5.56 12.16 0.11
C VAL A 21 -4.34 11.75 0.93
N ASN A 22 -4.36 10.52 1.44
CA ASN A 22 -3.22 9.92 2.17
C ASN A 22 -2.16 9.26 1.26
N SER A 23 -2.35 9.28 -0.05
CA SER A 23 -1.36 8.81 -1.03
C SER A 23 -1.57 9.52 -2.37
N PRO A 24 -0.53 10.11 -3.00
CA PRO A 24 -0.68 11.07 -4.10
C PRO A 24 -1.52 10.58 -5.28
N VAL A 25 -1.36 9.31 -5.69
CA VAL A 25 -2.06 8.74 -6.84
C VAL A 25 -3.59 8.76 -6.67
N ARG A 26 -4.08 8.76 -5.43
CA ARG A 26 -5.51 8.78 -5.12
C ARG A 26 -6.18 10.11 -5.44
N ALA A 27 -5.41 11.19 -5.64
CA ALA A 27 -5.95 12.52 -5.94
C ALA A 27 -6.41 12.69 -7.40
N PHE A 28 -6.23 11.66 -8.26
CA PHE A 28 -6.58 11.69 -9.68
C PHE A 28 -5.85 12.79 -10.48
N GLY A 29 -4.74 13.34 -9.95
CA GLY A 29 -4.04 14.47 -10.58
C GLY A 29 -3.58 14.22 -12.03
N SER A 30 -3.29 12.96 -12.40
CA SER A 30 -2.87 12.59 -13.76
C SER A 30 -4.02 12.32 -14.73
N VAL A 31 -5.24 12.08 -14.23
CA VAL A 31 -6.40 11.70 -15.05
C VAL A 31 -7.52 12.76 -15.02
N GLY A 32 -7.40 13.74 -14.13
CA GLY A 32 -8.40 14.78 -13.91
C GLY A 32 -9.66 14.28 -13.19
N GLY A 33 -10.54 15.22 -12.88
CA GLY A 33 -11.81 14.96 -12.20
C GLY A 33 -11.68 14.75 -10.68
N THR A 34 -12.77 14.27 -10.08
CA THR A 34 -12.88 14.02 -8.64
C THR A 34 -12.66 12.53 -8.36
N PRO A 35 -11.76 12.17 -7.43
CA PRO A 35 -11.63 10.80 -6.95
C PRO A 35 -12.96 10.25 -6.41
N ARG A 36 -13.24 8.98 -6.67
CA ARG A 36 -14.40 8.30 -6.08
C ARG A 36 -14.12 7.93 -4.63
N PHE A 37 -14.99 8.36 -3.73
CA PHE A 37 -14.94 7.91 -2.35
C PHE A 37 -15.61 6.54 -2.27
N ILE A 38 -14.84 5.50 -1.93
CA ILE A 38 -15.31 4.11 -1.95
C ILE A 38 -15.97 3.76 -0.61
N ALA A 39 -17.22 3.30 -0.66
CA ALA A 39 -18.01 2.93 0.50
C ALA A 39 -17.83 1.45 0.88
N ARG A 40 -17.71 0.56 -0.11
CA ARG A 40 -17.53 -0.89 0.11
C ARG A 40 -16.95 -1.62 -1.09
N GLY A 41 -16.46 -2.84 -0.87
CA GLY A 41 -16.06 -3.78 -1.90
C GLY A 41 -16.51 -5.21 -1.57
N GLU A 42 -16.71 -6.02 -2.60
CA GLU A 42 -17.08 -7.44 -2.50
C GLU A 42 -16.62 -8.18 -3.76
N GLY A 43 -15.81 -9.23 -3.60
CA GLY A 43 -15.24 -9.97 -4.71
C GLY A 43 -14.45 -9.06 -5.67
N ALA A 44 -14.80 -9.08 -6.95
CA ALA A 44 -14.17 -8.25 -7.98
C ALA A 44 -14.80 -6.85 -8.15
N TYR A 45 -15.67 -6.42 -7.23
CA TYR A 45 -16.43 -5.18 -7.37
C TYR A 45 -16.18 -4.21 -6.20
N MET A 46 -16.31 -2.92 -6.49
CA MET A 46 -16.38 -1.86 -5.48
C MET A 46 -17.57 -0.92 -5.76
N TRP A 47 -18.05 -0.27 -4.71
CA TRP A 47 -19.12 0.71 -4.76
C TRP A 47 -18.65 2.02 -4.11
N ASP A 48 -18.91 3.14 -4.78
CA ASP A 48 -18.67 4.46 -4.22
C ASP A 48 -19.83 4.95 -3.32
N GLU A 49 -19.61 6.07 -2.64
CA GLU A 49 -20.59 6.75 -1.77
C GLU A 49 -21.82 7.29 -2.54
N ASP A 50 -21.75 7.33 -3.88
CA ASP A 50 -22.85 7.70 -4.78
C ASP A 50 -23.69 6.47 -5.23
N GLY A 51 -23.27 5.28 -4.80
CA GLY A 51 -23.90 3.98 -5.08
C GLY A 51 -23.54 3.39 -6.44
N ASN A 52 -22.59 3.96 -7.17
CA ASN A 52 -22.16 3.41 -8.44
C ASN A 52 -21.29 2.16 -8.22
N ARG A 53 -21.50 1.13 -9.04
CA ARG A 53 -20.72 -0.13 -9.00
C ARG A 53 -19.66 -0.14 -10.09
N TYR A 54 -18.45 -0.58 -9.73
CA TYR A 54 -17.31 -0.72 -10.62
C TYR A 54 -16.79 -2.16 -10.60
N ILE A 55 -16.34 -2.67 -11.76
CA ILE A 55 -15.40 -3.79 -11.77
C ILE A 55 -14.05 -3.23 -11.33
N ASP A 56 -13.48 -3.76 -10.26
CA ASP A 56 -12.25 -3.23 -9.68
C ASP A 56 -11.02 -3.94 -10.23
N TYR A 57 -10.29 -3.24 -11.10
CA TYR A 57 -8.97 -3.65 -11.58
C TYR A 57 -7.81 -3.06 -10.75
N MET A 58 -8.10 -2.16 -9.80
CA MET A 58 -7.08 -1.62 -8.90
C MET A 58 -6.77 -2.61 -7.78
N LEU A 59 -7.79 -3.26 -7.21
CA LEU A 59 -7.65 -4.29 -6.15
C LEU A 59 -6.72 -3.82 -5.00
N SER A 60 -6.94 -2.58 -4.57
CA SER A 60 -6.14 -1.87 -3.57
C SER A 60 -4.62 -1.86 -3.88
N TRP A 61 -4.25 -1.79 -5.16
CA TRP A 61 -2.87 -1.80 -5.65
C TRP A 61 -2.14 -3.14 -5.46
N GLY A 62 -2.89 -4.25 -5.37
CA GLY A 62 -2.33 -5.61 -5.35
C GLY A 62 -2.77 -6.54 -4.21
N PRO A 63 -2.94 -6.11 -2.94
CA PRO A 63 -3.18 -7.01 -1.80
C PRO A 63 -4.45 -7.88 -1.93
N LEU A 64 -5.43 -7.44 -2.70
CA LEU A 64 -6.73 -8.10 -2.81
C LEU A 64 -6.77 -9.13 -3.95
N ILE A 65 -5.78 -10.04 -3.98
CA ILE A 65 -5.71 -11.10 -5.00
C ILE A 65 -6.91 -12.06 -4.95
N LEU A 66 -7.49 -12.25 -3.76
CA LEU A 66 -8.72 -13.03 -3.55
C LEU A 66 -10.01 -12.19 -3.69
N GLY A 67 -9.88 -10.92 -4.11
CA GLY A 67 -10.97 -9.96 -4.13
C GLY A 67 -11.24 -9.30 -2.78
N HIS A 68 -12.16 -8.34 -2.79
CA HIS A 68 -12.62 -7.62 -1.61
C HIS A 68 -13.44 -8.52 -0.68
N ALA A 69 -13.22 -8.37 0.63
CA ALA A 69 -14.00 -9.03 1.68
C ALA A 69 -14.15 -10.56 1.51
N HIS A 70 -13.06 -11.24 1.11
CA HIS A 70 -13.05 -12.70 0.99
C HIS A 70 -13.52 -13.36 2.31
N PRO A 71 -14.54 -14.24 2.29
CA PRO A 71 -15.20 -14.74 3.51
C PRO A 71 -14.25 -15.31 4.56
N GLU A 72 -13.27 -16.13 4.14
CA GLU A 72 -12.30 -16.74 5.06
C GLU A 72 -11.36 -15.72 5.71
N VAL A 73 -10.96 -14.68 4.96
CA VAL A 73 -10.10 -13.61 5.49
C VAL A 73 -10.87 -12.78 6.50
N VAL A 74 -12.12 -12.45 6.19
CA VAL A 74 -13.00 -11.70 7.10
C VAL A 74 -13.25 -12.47 8.40
N GLU A 75 -13.50 -13.77 8.31
CA GLU A 75 -13.74 -14.61 9.48
C GLU A 75 -12.49 -14.72 10.37
N ALA A 76 -11.31 -14.98 9.78
CA ALA A 76 -10.05 -15.02 10.53
C ALA A 76 -9.73 -13.68 11.23
N LEU A 77 -10.05 -12.55 10.59
CA LEU A 77 -9.93 -11.24 11.20
C LEU A 77 -10.89 -11.06 12.39
N LYS A 78 -12.17 -11.42 12.25
CA LYS A 78 -13.16 -11.33 13.34
C LYS A 78 -12.73 -12.11 14.58
N GLN A 79 -12.29 -13.35 14.41
CA GLN A 79 -11.80 -14.20 15.51
C GLN A 79 -10.54 -13.61 16.17
N THR A 80 -9.71 -12.91 15.40
CA THR A 80 -8.52 -12.23 15.94
C THR A 80 -8.89 -10.97 16.73
N LEU A 81 -9.87 -10.19 16.26
CA LEU A 81 -10.36 -8.98 16.94
C LEU A 81 -10.85 -9.28 18.37
N GLU A 82 -11.50 -10.42 18.59
CA GLU A 82 -11.99 -10.83 19.92
C GLU A 82 -10.88 -11.05 20.96
N ARG A 83 -9.64 -11.29 20.51
CA ARG A 83 -8.49 -11.54 21.38
C ARG A 83 -7.62 -10.29 21.60
N GLY A 84 -7.81 -9.26 20.79
CA GLY A 84 -6.99 -8.05 20.76
C GLY A 84 -6.09 -8.00 19.51
N THR A 85 -5.81 -6.79 19.03
CA THR A 85 -5.15 -6.55 17.73
C THR A 85 -3.65 -6.27 17.82
N SER A 86 -3.13 -5.98 19.01
CA SER A 86 -1.72 -5.69 19.22
C SER A 86 -1.37 -5.91 20.68
N TYR A 87 -0.26 -6.60 20.94
CA TYR A 87 0.19 -6.97 22.28
C TYR A 87 1.53 -6.35 22.68
N GLY A 88 2.30 -5.82 21.72
CA GLY A 88 3.69 -5.37 21.98
C GLY A 88 4.63 -6.50 22.44
N ALA A 89 4.25 -7.76 22.24
CA ALA A 89 4.96 -8.96 22.65
C ALA A 89 4.80 -10.07 21.58
N PRO A 90 5.68 -11.08 21.56
CA PRO A 90 5.64 -12.15 20.56
C PRO A 90 4.35 -12.96 20.59
N THR A 91 3.94 -13.45 19.42
CA THR A 91 2.74 -14.27 19.19
C THR A 91 3.08 -15.51 18.36
N THR A 92 2.26 -16.58 18.46
CA THR A 92 2.45 -17.77 17.61
C THR A 92 2.18 -17.47 16.12
N LEU A 93 1.28 -16.52 15.84
CA LEU A 93 0.95 -16.10 14.47
C LEU A 93 2.15 -15.53 13.72
N GLU A 94 3.08 -14.86 14.42
CA GLU A 94 4.34 -14.41 13.82
C GLU A 94 5.20 -15.58 13.33
N ASN A 95 5.29 -16.66 14.11
CA ASN A 95 6.05 -17.85 13.73
C ASN A 95 5.41 -18.59 12.56
N GLU A 96 4.09 -18.76 12.59
CA GLU A 96 3.32 -19.43 11.53
C GLU A 96 3.45 -18.69 10.19
N LEU A 97 3.30 -17.35 10.20
CA LEU A 97 3.48 -16.54 9.01
C LEU A 97 4.93 -16.55 8.53
N ALA A 98 5.91 -16.53 9.44
CA ALA A 98 7.33 -16.59 9.08
C ALA A 98 7.69 -17.88 8.35
N ALA A 99 7.22 -19.02 8.87
CA ALA A 99 7.42 -20.33 8.24
C ALA A 99 6.79 -20.35 6.84
N LEU A 100 5.55 -19.89 6.70
CA LEU A 100 4.88 -19.84 5.40
C LEU A 100 5.64 -19.00 4.36
N VAL A 101 6.19 -17.84 4.76
CA VAL A 101 6.96 -16.98 3.85
C VAL A 101 8.27 -17.67 3.42
N ILE A 102 8.99 -18.29 4.35
CA ILE A 102 10.23 -19.03 4.09
C ILE A 102 9.96 -20.19 3.12
N ASP A 103 8.90 -20.96 3.36
CA ASP A 103 8.51 -22.08 2.49
C ASP A 103 8.10 -21.61 1.09
N THR A 104 7.50 -20.43 0.97
CA THR A 104 7.03 -19.87 -0.32
C THR A 104 8.15 -19.24 -1.15
N MET A 105 9.20 -18.70 -0.52
CA MET A 105 10.29 -17.99 -1.19
C MET A 105 11.65 -18.65 -0.89
N PRO A 106 12.13 -19.59 -1.73
CA PRO A 106 13.29 -20.44 -1.43
C PRO A 106 14.61 -19.71 -1.12
N ALA A 107 14.74 -18.44 -1.54
CA ALA A 107 15.92 -17.63 -1.28
C ALA A 107 15.93 -16.99 0.13
N VAL A 108 14.84 -17.12 0.90
CA VAL A 108 14.66 -16.49 2.20
C VAL A 108 14.81 -17.54 3.29
N GLU A 109 15.91 -17.45 4.05
CA GLU A 109 16.17 -18.35 5.19
C GLU A 109 15.66 -17.78 6.53
N MET A 110 15.44 -16.45 6.59
CA MET A 110 14.98 -15.75 7.78
C MET A 110 14.22 -14.48 7.39
N VAL A 111 13.16 -14.16 8.14
CA VAL A 111 12.31 -12.99 7.89
C VAL A 111 12.24 -12.04 9.07
N ARG A 112 11.92 -10.78 8.77
CA ARG A 112 11.55 -9.75 9.75
C ARG A 112 10.31 -9.02 9.24
N PHE A 113 9.22 -9.06 10.01
CA PHE A 113 8.03 -8.29 9.67
C PHE A 113 8.19 -6.81 9.99
N VAL A 114 7.60 -5.99 9.13
CA VAL A 114 7.49 -4.53 9.22
C VAL A 114 6.13 -4.14 8.64
N ASN A 115 5.73 -2.89 8.75
CA ASN A 115 4.36 -2.45 8.49
C ASN A 115 4.13 -1.95 7.06
N SER A 116 5.19 -1.75 6.26
CA SER A 116 5.06 -1.30 4.87
C SER A 116 6.20 -1.76 3.96
N GLY A 117 5.95 -1.71 2.64
CA GLY A 117 7.00 -1.91 1.64
C GLY A 117 8.15 -0.89 1.76
N THR A 118 7.86 0.35 2.15
CA THR A 118 8.87 1.39 2.42
C THR A 118 9.80 0.99 3.57
N GLU A 119 9.25 0.48 4.66
CA GLU A 119 10.05 0.01 5.81
C GLU A 119 10.90 -1.23 5.44
N ALA A 120 10.35 -2.13 4.62
CA ALA A 120 11.05 -3.32 4.18
C ALA A 120 12.27 -2.97 3.34
N THR A 121 12.12 -2.11 2.34
CA THR A 121 13.21 -1.71 1.44
C THR A 121 14.25 -0.84 2.15
N MET A 122 13.84 0.10 3.02
CA MET A 122 14.83 0.90 3.78
C MET A 122 15.65 0.03 4.74
N SER A 123 15.03 -1.00 5.34
CA SER A 123 15.72 -1.94 6.23
C SER A 123 16.67 -2.83 5.45
N ALA A 124 16.25 -3.33 4.29
CA ALA A 124 17.08 -4.13 3.39
C ALA A 124 18.31 -3.34 2.91
N LEU A 125 18.15 -2.07 2.53
CA LEU A 125 19.27 -1.21 2.14
C LEU A 125 20.25 -0.98 3.30
N ARG A 126 19.74 -0.73 4.51
CA ARG A 126 20.57 -0.59 5.72
C ARG A 126 21.35 -1.88 6.00
N LEU A 127 20.69 -3.03 5.91
CA LEU A 127 21.31 -4.34 6.10
C LEU A 127 22.40 -4.59 5.04
N ALA A 128 22.13 -4.36 3.76
CA ALA A 128 23.09 -4.57 2.68
C ALA A 128 24.37 -3.72 2.87
N ARG A 129 24.23 -2.45 3.27
CA ARG A 129 25.38 -1.60 3.60
C ARG A 129 26.13 -2.09 4.83
N ALA A 130 25.41 -2.45 5.90
CA ALA A 130 26.01 -2.95 7.13
C ALA A 130 26.78 -4.27 6.92
N TYR A 131 26.27 -5.15 6.08
CA TYR A 131 26.89 -6.41 5.73
C TYR A 131 28.12 -6.22 4.82
N THR A 132 27.96 -5.50 3.72
CA THR A 132 29.02 -5.34 2.71
C THR A 132 30.06 -4.28 3.04
N LYS A 133 29.79 -3.40 4.01
CA LYS A 133 30.58 -2.20 4.35
C LYS A 133 30.73 -1.21 3.18
N ARG A 134 29.80 -1.23 2.22
CA ARG A 134 29.78 -0.34 1.05
C ARG A 134 28.70 0.71 1.18
N ASN A 135 28.93 1.88 0.61
CA ASN A 135 28.00 3.02 0.72
C ASN A 135 27.06 3.15 -0.49
N LYS A 136 27.50 2.77 -1.69
CA LYS A 136 26.73 2.98 -2.91
C LYS A 136 25.66 1.90 -3.08
N ILE A 137 24.52 2.30 -3.64
CA ILE A 137 23.38 1.46 -3.99
C ILE A 137 23.09 1.71 -5.46
N ILE A 138 22.66 0.67 -6.19
CA ILE A 138 22.16 0.79 -7.57
C ILE A 138 20.64 0.66 -7.52
N LYS A 139 19.94 1.61 -8.15
CA LYS A 139 18.51 1.52 -8.48
C LYS A 139 18.31 1.87 -9.95
N PHE A 140 17.21 1.41 -10.53
CA PHE A 140 16.86 1.70 -11.91
C PHE A 140 15.84 2.85 -11.96
N ALA A 141 15.88 3.64 -13.04
CA ALA A 141 14.90 4.70 -13.27
C ALA A 141 13.49 4.12 -13.44
N GLY A 142 12.49 4.80 -12.90
CA GLY A 142 11.09 4.35 -12.95
C GLY A 142 10.71 3.31 -11.90
N CYS A 143 11.67 2.61 -11.28
CA CYS A 143 11.39 1.73 -10.15
C CYS A 143 11.05 2.54 -8.89
N TYR A 144 9.97 2.14 -8.21
CA TYR A 144 9.55 2.69 -6.92
C TYR A 144 9.69 1.64 -5.83
N HIS A 145 10.37 2.00 -4.75
CA HIS A 145 10.68 1.11 -3.62
C HIS A 145 10.29 1.77 -2.28
N GLY A 146 9.27 2.62 -2.28
CA GLY A 146 8.92 3.44 -1.12
C GLY A 146 9.62 4.80 -1.13
N HIS A 147 9.36 5.59 -0.09
CA HIS A 147 9.76 7.00 -0.02
C HIS A 147 10.95 7.27 0.93
N ALA A 148 11.78 6.27 1.21
CA ALA A 148 13.02 6.51 1.94
C ALA A 148 13.95 7.41 1.10
N ASP A 149 14.60 8.39 1.73
CA ASP A 149 15.35 9.45 1.03
C ASP A 149 16.31 8.93 -0.05
N LEU A 150 17.03 7.84 0.25
CA LEU A 150 17.98 7.18 -0.66
C LEU A 150 17.36 6.63 -1.94
N LEU A 151 16.04 6.49 -1.98
CA LEU A 151 15.26 5.91 -3.08
C LEU A 151 14.50 6.98 -3.87
N LEU A 152 14.43 8.23 -3.39
CA LEU A 152 13.76 9.36 -4.03
C LEU A 152 14.63 10.07 -5.08
N VAL A 153 15.36 9.29 -5.88
CA VAL A 153 16.16 9.77 -7.02
C VAL A 153 15.68 9.02 -8.25
N GLN A 154 15.12 9.71 -9.24
CA GLN A 154 14.44 9.10 -10.40
C GLN A 154 13.42 8.02 -10.01
N ALA A 155 12.63 8.28 -8.97
CA ALA A 155 11.56 7.39 -8.52
C ALA A 155 10.39 7.38 -9.52
N GLY A 156 9.52 6.35 -9.44
CA GLY A 156 8.43 6.09 -10.39
C GLY A 156 7.42 7.24 -10.64
N SER A 157 6.39 6.91 -11.45
CA SER A 157 5.53 7.80 -12.25
C SER A 157 4.99 9.09 -11.61
N GLY A 158 4.87 9.21 -10.29
CA GLY A 158 4.47 10.49 -9.68
C GLY A 158 5.42 11.65 -10.03
N VAL A 159 6.73 11.42 -9.99
CA VAL A 159 7.74 12.46 -10.30
C VAL A 159 7.96 12.56 -11.81
N ALA A 160 8.03 11.42 -12.51
CA ALA A 160 8.25 11.36 -13.95
C ALA A 160 7.05 11.88 -14.78
N THR A 161 5.80 11.69 -14.33
CA THR A 161 4.59 12.16 -15.04
C THR A 161 4.29 13.62 -14.77
N LEU A 162 4.65 14.15 -13.59
CA LEU A 162 4.39 15.56 -13.23
C LEU A 162 5.48 16.53 -13.70
N GLY A 163 6.54 16.04 -14.37
CA GLY A 163 7.64 16.88 -14.85
C GLY A 163 8.33 17.69 -13.74
N LEU A 164 8.23 17.22 -12.49
CA LEU A 164 8.83 17.88 -11.34
C LEU A 164 10.36 17.67 -11.40
N PRO A 165 11.16 18.67 -10.99
CA PRO A 165 12.61 18.51 -10.95
C PRO A 165 13.00 17.25 -10.17
N ASP A 166 13.68 16.35 -10.88
CA ASP A 166 14.33 15.15 -10.38
C ASP A 166 15.76 15.54 -9.95
N SER A 167 16.21 15.02 -8.82
CA SER A 167 17.45 15.47 -8.15
C SER A 167 18.72 15.11 -8.93
#